data_AF-A0A960LKP0-F1
#
_entry.id   AF-A0A960LKP0-F1
#
_cell.length_a   1.000
_cell.length_b   1.000
_cell.length_c   1.000
_cell.angle_alpha   90.00
_cell.angle_beta   90.00
_cell.angle_gamma   90.00
#
_symmetry.space_group_name_H-M   'P 1'
#
loop_
_entity.id
_entity.type
_entity.pdbx_description
1 polymer ?
#
loop_
_entity_poly.entity_id
_entity_poly.type
_entity_poly.pdbx_seq_one_letter_code
_entity_poly.pdbx_strand_id
1 'polypeptide(L)'
;MYTEHLFLVLGVVFVVWFAVHAWKNGVVGMLWGFVGALSGIVGGLVLYRLVISGLALSFGVKLSIAFVAGLIIYLVVRTIAKSVLLSLFEPDGALSFLAAGFGGMLVSLVPSLITVAILAMGLRVGGTLIELRRYELLATPNRDFLAKNYPKPPLFSQWRDGLESLPGVRDGLDLVEPTGRVADRNLAGLLIITKKPPLLRHLSENPESKPIFETPVFKRLMASEEVQAINAKGDRLALLRHPEVRAAALDPTLRPLLIDLELSRLVDGFLLSPEWQSILESYRRDPQDTKEL
;
A
#
# COMPACT_ATOMS: atom_id res chain seq x y z
N MET A 1 -0.88 22.62 0.92
CA MET A 1 0.20 22.22 1.85
C MET A 1 -0.30 21.39 3.05
N TYR A 2 -1.49 20.77 3.01
CA TYR A 2 -2.00 19.96 4.14
C TYR A 2 -2.57 18.59 3.74
N THR A 3 -2.39 18.18 2.48
CA THR A 3 -2.96 16.94 1.96
C THR A 3 -2.32 15.71 2.58
N GLU A 4 -1.02 15.76 2.88
CA GLU A 4 -0.22 14.65 3.42
C GLU A 4 -0.73 14.15 4.78
N HIS A 5 -1.20 15.06 5.65
CA HIS A 5 -1.70 14.70 6.98
C HIS A 5 -3.22 14.46 7.03
N LEU A 6 -3.92 14.51 5.90
CA LEU A 6 -5.37 14.36 5.88
C LEU A 6 -5.83 13.01 6.43
N PHE A 7 -5.09 11.92 6.13
CA PHE A 7 -5.40 10.60 6.68
C PHE A 7 -5.33 10.58 8.21
N LEU A 8 -4.36 11.29 8.80
CA LEU A 8 -4.21 11.37 10.27
C LEU A 8 -5.37 12.12 10.90
N VAL A 9 -5.75 13.27 10.31
CA VAL A 9 -6.90 14.05 10.76
C VAL A 9 -8.17 13.20 10.68
N LEU A 10 -8.38 12.49 9.56
CA LEU A 10 -9.52 11.59 9.39
C LEU A 10 -9.50 10.44 10.41
N GLY A 11 -8.33 9.86 10.70
CA GLY A 11 -8.17 8.83 11.71
C GLY A 11 -8.52 9.31 13.11
N VAL A 12 -8.05 10.49 13.52
CA VAL A 12 -8.38 11.11 14.82
C VAL A 12 -9.88 11.41 14.89
N VAL A 13 -10.44 12.06 13.87
CA VAL A 13 -11.88 12.35 13.81
C VAL A 13 -12.71 11.07 13.89
N PHE A 14 -12.27 9.99 13.21
CA PHE A 14 -12.92 8.70 13.26
C PHE A 14 -12.90 8.08 14.67
N VAL A 15 -11.75 8.08 15.35
CA VAL A 15 -11.63 7.58 16.73
C VAL A 15 -12.50 8.40 17.69
N VAL A 16 -12.47 9.73 17.60
CA VAL A 16 -13.31 10.62 18.41
C VAL A 16 -14.80 10.38 18.14
N TRP A 17 -15.18 10.20 16.88
CA TRP A 17 -16.56 9.91 16.52
C TRP A 17 -17.03 8.57 17.10
N PHE A 18 -16.21 7.53 17.03
CA PHE A 18 -16.49 6.23 17.66
C PHE A 18 -16.64 6.34 19.18
N ALA A 19 -15.71 7.07 19.81
CA ALA A 19 -15.72 7.33 21.24
C ALA A 19 -17.00 8.03 21.70
N VAL A 20 -17.43 9.09 20.99
CA VAL A 20 -18.68 9.82 21.28
C VAL A 20 -19.90 8.95 21.02
N HIS A 21 -19.88 8.13 19.96
CA HIS A 21 -20.97 7.21 19.67
C HIS A 21 -21.13 6.15 20.77
N ALA A 22 -20.02 5.53 21.19
CA ALA A 22 -19.99 4.53 22.24
C ALA A 22 -20.40 5.11 23.61
N TRP A 23 -20.03 6.36 23.88
CA TRP A 23 -20.48 7.07 25.08
C TRP A 23 -22.01 7.17 25.13
N LYS A 24 -22.63 7.59 24.03
CA LYS A 24 -24.07 7.89 23.97
C LYS A 24 -24.95 6.66 23.82
N ASN A 25 -24.54 5.73 22.96
CA ASN A 25 -25.38 4.61 22.52
C ASN A 25 -24.88 3.25 23.01
N GLY A 26 -23.74 3.24 23.72
CA GLY A 26 -23.06 2.04 24.16
C GLY A 26 -22.14 1.41 23.11
N VAL A 27 -21.20 0.60 23.57
CA VAL A 27 -20.12 0.01 22.74
C VAL A 27 -20.46 -1.37 22.18
N VAL A 28 -21.43 -2.06 22.79
CA VAL A 28 -21.73 -3.48 22.51
C VAL A 28 -22.02 -3.70 21.02
N GLY A 29 -22.76 -2.75 20.42
CA GLY A 29 -23.09 -2.78 19.00
C GLY A 29 -21.90 -2.73 18.06
N MET A 30 -20.89 -1.97 18.45
CA MET A 30 -19.64 -1.83 17.71
C MET A 30 -18.81 -3.10 17.85
N LEU A 31 -18.75 -3.69 19.05
CA LEU A 31 -17.96 -4.88 19.33
C LEU A 31 -18.44 -6.10 18.53
N TRP A 32 -19.74 -6.44 18.54
CA TRP A 32 -20.18 -7.60 17.77
C TRP A 32 -20.04 -7.39 16.26
N GLY A 33 -20.20 -6.14 15.79
CA GLY A 33 -20.01 -5.78 14.40
C GLY A 33 -18.55 -5.96 13.98
N PHE A 34 -17.63 -5.49 14.84
CA PHE A 34 -16.20 -5.61 14.66
C PHE A 34 -15.70 -7.07 14.71
N VAL A 35 -16.11 -7.84 15.73
CA VAL A 35 -15.77 -9.27 15.86
C VAL A 35 -16.27 -10.05 14.65
N GLY A 36 -17.51 -9.79 14.22
CA GLY A 36 -18.04 -10.36 12.99
C GLY A 36 -17.16 -10.00 11.79
N ALA A 37 -16.84 -8.71 11.60
CA ALA A 37 -16.08 -8.22 10.44
C ALA A 37 -14.69 -8.84 10.36
N LEU A 38 -13.96 -8.85 11.47
CA LEU A 38 -12.63 -9.44 11.56
C LEU A 38 -12.68 -10.95 11.25
N SER A 39 -13.67 -11.66 11.81
CA SER A 39 -13.85 -13.09 11.57
C SER A 39 -14.20 -13.39 10.11
N GLY A 40 -15.02 -12.55 9.47
CA GLY A 40 -15.33 -12.67 8.05
C GLY A 40 -14.10 -12.48 7.16
N ILE A 41 -13.27 -11.47 7.44
CA ILE A 41 -12.02 -11.22 6.71
C ILE A 41 -11.06 -12.40 6.89
N VAL A 42 -10.76 -12.78 8.14
CA VAL A 42 -9.82 -13.88 8.45
C VAL A 42 -10.34 -15.20 7.89
N GLY A 43 -11.62 -15.50 8.10
CA GLY A 43 -12.25 -16.72 7.61
C GLY A 43 -12.24 -16.81 6.08
N GLY A 44 -12.57 -15.72 5.38
CA GLY A 44 -12.49 -15.64 3.92
C GLY A 44 -11.07 -15.85 3.40
N LEU A 45 -10.06 -15.25 4.03
CA LEU A 45 -8.65 -15.43 3.66
C LEU A 45 -8.14 -16.85 3.92
N VAL A 46 -8.51 -17.44 5.06
CA VAL A 46 -8.15 -18.83 5.40
C VAL A 46 -8.78 -19.79 4.41
N LEU A 47 -10.07 -19.64 4.09
CA LEU A 47 -10.75 -20.44 3.07
C LEU A 47 -10.13 -20.22 1.68
N TYR A 48 -9.77 -18.99 1.34
CA TYR A 48 -9.06 -18.72 0.09
C TYR A 48 -7.78 -19.55 0.01
N ARG A 49 -6.96 -19.49 1.06
CA ARG A 49 -5.65 -20.14 1.08
C ARG A 49 -5.75 -21.66 1.09
N LEU A 50 -6.62 -22.23 1.92
CA LEU A 50 -6.69 -23.68 2.16
C LEU A 50 -7.52 -24.44 1.13
N VAL A 51 -8.56 -23.81 0.58
CA VAL A 51 -9.55 -24.50 -0.27
C VAL A 51 -9.60 -23.90 -1.67
N ILE A 52 -9.84 -22.59 -1.77
CA ILE A 52 -10.20 -21.95 -3.05
C ILE A 52 -8.98 -21.80 -3.96
N SER A 53 -7.78 -21.61 -3.39
CA SER A 53 -6.53 -21.44 -4.13
C SER A 53 -6.24 -22.63 -5.05
N GLY A 54 -6.56 -23.85 -4.62
CA GLY A 54 -6.37 -25.10 -5.36
C GLY A 54 -7.39 -25.36 -6.47
N LEU A 55 -8.46 -24.56 -6.57
CA LEU A 55 -9.48 -24.74 -7.61
C LEU A 55 -8.97 -24.28 -8.99
N ALA A 56 -9.36 -24.97 -10.06
CA ALA A 56 -9.06 -24.58 -11.44
C ALA A 56 -9.98 -23.45 -11.94
N LEU A 57 -10.05 -22.35 -11.19
CA LEU A 57 -10.89 -21.17 -11.47
C LEU A 57 -10.04 -19.94 -11.73
N SER A 58 -10.61 -18.96 -12.43
CA SER A 58 -9.96 -17.66 -12.62
C SER A 58 -9.80 -16.92 -11.29
N PHE A 59 -8.76 -16.07 -11.18
CA PHE A 59 -8.47 -15.32 -9.95
C PHE A 59 -9.67 -14.49 -9.46
N GLY A 60 -10.37 -13.83 -10.38
CA GLY A 60 -11.55 -13.03 -10.05
C GLY A 60 -12.67 -13.88 -9.43
N VAL A 61 -12.93 -15.06 -9.97
CA VAL A 61 -13.94 -15.97 -9.42
C VAL A 61 -13.53 -16.50 -8.05
N LYS A 62 -12.25 -16.87 -7.87
CA LYS A 62 -11.73 -17.28 -6.56
C LYS A 62 -11.91 -16.20 -5.50
N LEU A 63 -11.63 -14.94 -5.86
CA LEU A 63 -11.78 -13.81 -4.95
C LEU A 63 -13.25 -13.58 -4.59
N SER A 64 -14.16 -13.67 -5.57
CA SER A 64 -15.60 -13.55 -5.32
C SER A 64 -16.13 -14.66 -4.39
N ILE A 65 -15.70 -15.91 -4.58
CA ILE A 65 -16.08 -17.01 -3.69
C ILE A 65 -15.56 -16.76 -2.27
N ALA A 66 -14.30 -16.35 -2.12
CA ALA A 66 -13.70 -16.05 -0.83
C ALA A 66 -14.44 -14.90 -0.11
N PHE A 67 -14.84 -13.87 -0.86
CA PHE A 67 -15.63 -12.76 -0.35
C PHE A 67 -17.01 -13.22 0.14
N VAL A 68 -17.74 -14.01 -0.64
CA VAL A 68 -19.06 -14.54 -0.26
C VAL A 68 -18.94 -15.45 0.98
N ALA A 69 -17.94 -16.32 1.01
CA ALA A 69 -17.68 -17.18 2.16
C ALA A 69 -17.35 -16.36 3.42
N GLY A 70 -16.50 -15.33 3.29
CA GLY A 70 -16.20 -14.39 4.36
C GLY A 70 -17.44 -13.63 4.85
N LEU A 71 -18.35 -13.23 3.95
CA LEU A 71 -19.62 -12.60 4.30
C LEU A 71 -20.55 -13.54 5.08
N ILE A 72 -20.61 -14.81 4.70
CA ILE A 72 -21.37 -15.83 5.45
C ILE A 72 -20.79 -15.99 6.86
N ILE A 73 -19.47 -16.13 6.98
CA ILE A 73 -18.78 -16.23 8.27
C ILE A 73 -19.05 -14.99 9.13
N TYR A 74 -18.98 -13.80 8.53
CA TYR A 74 -19.33 -12.55 9.18
C TYR A 74 -20.73 -12.60 9.79
N LEU A 75 -21.75 -13.01 9.02
CA LEU A 75 -23.13 -13.03 9.49
C LEU A 75 -23.34 -14.02 10.64
N VAL A 76 -22.74 -15.22 10.54
CA VAL A 76 -22.83 -16.26 11.58
C VAL A 76 -22.13 -15.79 12.85
N VAL A 77 -20.86 -15.38 12.75
CA VAL A 77 -20.08 -14.95 13.92
C VAL A 77 -20.65 -13.70 14.55
N ARG A 78 -21.13 -12.72 13.76
CA ARG A 78 -21.80 -11.53 14.29
C ARG A 78 -23.01 -11.90 15.14
N THR A 79 -23.81 -12.89 14.72
CA THR A 79 -25.00 -13.34 15.46
C THR A 79 -24.60 -13.98 16.79
N ILE A 80 -23.61 -14.87 16.79
CA ILE A 80 -23.08 -15.52 17.99
C ILE A 80 -22.45 -14.48 18.94
N ALA A 81 -21.60 -13.61 18.40
CA ALA A 81 -20.94 -12.55 19.16
C ALA A 81 -21.94 -11.58 19.79
N LYS A 82 -23.04 -11.26 19.08
CA LYS A 82 -24.12 -10.44 19.64
C LYS A 82 -24.71 -11.11 20.88
N SER A 83 -25.06 -12.39 20.81
CA SER A 83 -25.64 -13.12 21.96
C SER A 83 -24.68 -13.16 23.17
N VAL A 84 -23.40 -13.46 22.93
CA VAL A 84 -22.39 -13.52 24.00
C VAL A 84 -22.09 -12.14 24.59
N LEU A 85 -21.99 -11.11 23.76
CA LEU A 85 -21.69 -9.76 24.24
C LEU A 85 -22.89 -9.15 24.96
N LEU A 86 -24.13 -9.43 24.54
CA LEU A 86 -25.30 -8.98 25.29
C LEU A 86 -25.33 -9.60 26.69
N SER A 87 -25.07 -10.90 26.86
CA SER A 87 -25.06 -11.51 28.20
C SER A 87 -23.97 -10.96 29.13
N LEU A 88 -22.85 -10.49 28.57
CA LEU A 88 -21.76 -9.90 29.36
C LEU A 88 -21.99 -8.42 29.73
N PHE A 89 -22.68 -7.66 28.87
CA PHE A 89 -22.83 -6.20 28.97
C PHE A 89 -24.26 -5.73 29.31
N GLU A 90 -25.23 -6.63 29.42
CA GLU A 90 -26.56 -6.34 29.98
C GLU A 90 -26.47 -5.81 31.42
N PRO A 91 -27.52 -5.15 31.96
CA PRO A 91 -27.47 -4.49 33.27
C PRO A 91 -26.95 -5.37 34.42
N ASP A 92 -27.30 -6.66 34.39
CA ASP A 92 -26.90 -7.66 35.38
C ASP A 92 -25.58 -8.38 35.02
N GLY A 93 -25.00 -8.04 33.87
CA GLY A 93 -23.77 -8.62 33.36
C GLY A 93 -22.52 -8.11 34.07
N ALA A 94 -21.47 -8.94 34.10
CA ALA A 94 -20.20 -8.63 34.77
C ALA A 94 -19.50 -7.37 34.23
N LEU A 95 -19.80 -6.96 32.99
CA LEU A 95 -19.16 -5.82 32.31
C LEU A 95 -20.15 -4.68 32.02
N SER A 96 -21.31 -4.64 32.68
CA SER A 96 -22.34 -3.62 32.43
C SER A 96 -21.84 -2.18 32.56
N PHE A 97 -20.90 -1.92 33.49
CA PHE A 97 -20.26 -0.61 33.67
C PHE A 97 -19.39 -0.16 32.47
N LEU A 98 -18.97 -1.09 31.62
CA LEU A 98 -18.21 -0.82 30.39
C LEU A 98 -19.11 -0.69 29.15
N ALA A 99 -20.43 -0.91 29.29
CA ALA A 99 -21.33 -0.92 28.15
C ALA A 99 -21.56 0.48 27.57
N ALA A 100 -21.55 1.53 28.39
CA ALA A 100 -21.89 2.91 28.01
C ALA A 100 -21.04 3.97 28.76
N GLY A 101 -21.26 5.25 28.45
CA GLY A 101 -20.55 6.37 29.10
C GLY A 101 -19.03 6.31 28.88
N PHE A 102 -18.27 6.66 29.92
CA PHE A 102 -16.80 6.65 29.84
C PHE A 102 -16.23 5.24 29.65
N GLY A 103 -16.82 4.21 30.26
CA GLY A 103 -16.39 2.82 30.08
C GLY A 103 -16.55 2.36 28.63
N GLY A 104 -17.73 2.61 28.03
CA GLY A 104 -17.98 2.31 26.62
C GLY A 104 -17.04 3.08 25.68
N MET A 105 -16.76 4.34 25.99
CA MET A 105 -15.78 5.15 25.26
C MET A 105 -14.40 4.50 25.24
N LEU A 106 -13.87 4.07 26.39
CA LEU A 106 -12.57 3.41 26.47
C LEU A 106 -12.54 2.08 25.70
N VAL A 107 -13.57 1.27 25.83
CA VAL A 107 -13.66 -0.01 25.11
C VAL A 107 -13.74 0.20 23.59
N SER A 108 -14.34 1.30 23.13
CA SER A 108 -14.42 1.64 21.70
C SER A 108 -13.08 2.01 21.06
N LEU A 109 -12.07 2.33 21.86
CA LEU A 109 -10.72 2.63 21.36
C LEU A 109 -10.10 1.42 20.67
N VAL A 110 -10.35 0.20 21.16
CA VAL A 110 -9.79 -1.02 20.57
C VAL A 110 -10.28 -1.24 19.13
N PRO A 111 -11.60 -1.36 18.84
CA PRO A 111 -12.07 -1.57 17.47
C PRO A 111 -11.78 -0.37 16.56
N SER A 112 -11.78 0.86 17.08
CA SER A 112 -11.46 2.05 16.28
C SER A 112 -9.98 2.09 15.87
N LEU A 113 -9.05 1.85 16.81
CA LEU A 113 -7.61 1.80 16.51
C LEU A 113 -7.28 0.66 15.54
N ILE A 114 -7.88 -0.53 15.71
CA ILE A 114 -7.68 -1.63 14.76
C ILE A 114 -8.24 -1.25 13.39
N THR A 115 -9.39 -0.58 13.32
CA THR A 115 -9.94 -0.10 12.05
C THR A 115 -9.00 0.91 11.37
N VAL A 116 -8.46 1.87 12.13
CA VAL A 116 -7.47 2.82 11.62
C VAL A 116 -6.21 2.10 11.15
N ALA A 117 -5.73 1.08 11.87
CA ALA A 117 -4.59 0.26 11.46
C ALA A 117 -4.86 -0.50 10.14
N ILE A 118 -6.06 -1.06 9.96
CA ILE A 118 -6.47 -1.70 8.70
C ILE A 118 -6.50 -0.69 7.56
N LEU A 119 -7.08 0.49 7.79
CA LEU A 119 -7.10 1.57 6.79
C LEU A 119 -5.69 2.05 6.45
N ALA A 120 -4.80 2.14 7.43
CA ALA A 120 -3.39 2.48 7.26
C ALA A 120 -2.67 1.44 6.38
N MET A 121 -2.87 0.14 6.64
CA MET A 121 -2.33 -0.93 5.79
C MET A 121 -2.88 -0.87 4.36
N GLY A 122 -4.19 -0.63 4.21
CA GLY A 122 -4.82 -0.48 2.90
C GLY A 122 -4.28 0.74 2.13
N LEU A 123 -4.12 1.87 2.82
CA LEU A 123 -3.50 3.07 2.29
C LEU A 123 -2.05 2.83 1.87
N ARG A 124 -1.30 2.07 2.67
CA ARG A 124 0.09 1.73 2.39
C ARG A 124 0.26 0.91 1.13
N VAL A 125 -0.49 -0.19 1.02
CA VAL A 125 -0.46 -1.06 -0.17
C VAL A 125 -1.00 -0.31 -1.39
N GLY A 126 -2.14 0.36 -1.25
CA GLY A 126 -2.78 1.12 -2.33
C GLY A 126 -1.90 2.27 -2.83
N GLY A 127 -1.36 3.08 -1.92
CA GLY A 127 -0.44 4.18 -2.23
C GLY A 127 0.80 3.68 -2.97
N THR A 128 1.37 2.56 -2.54
CA THR A 128 2.52 1.92 -3.20
C THR A 128 2.16 1.44 -4.60
N LEU A 129 1.05 0.73 -4.78
CA LEU A 129 0.66 0.23 -6.11
C LEU A 129 0.33 1.36 -7.09
N ILE A 130 -0.27 2.46 -6.63
CA ILE A 130 -0.58 3.63 -7.46
C ILE A 130 0.71 4.38 -7.83
N GLU A 131 1.66 4.50 -6.90
CA GLU A 131 2.97 5.10 -7.18
C GLU A 131 3.78 4.25 -8.17
N LEU A 132 3.85 2.93 -7.99
CA LEU A 132 4.50 2.06 -8.97
C LEU A 132 3.82 2.14 -10.35
N ARG A 133 2.49 2.33 -10.38
CA ARG A 133 1.76 2.57 -11.63
C ARG A 133 2.19 3.89 -12.29
N ARG A 134 2.44 4.92 -11.49
CA ARG A 134 2.97 6.19 -11.99
C ARG A 134 4.32 5.98 -12.66
N TYR A 135 5.24 5.27 -11.99
CA TYR A 135 6.55 4.94 -12.58
C TYR A 135 6.42 4.11 -13.84
N GLU A 136 5.49 3.16 -13.87
CA GLU A 136 5.19 2.36 -15.05
C GLU A 136 4.67 3.22 -16.21
N LEU A 137 3.77 4.17 -15.96
CA LEU A 137 3.29 5.10 -16.98
C LEU A 137 4.41 6.01 -17.51
N LEU A 138 5.36 6.42 -16.65
CA LEU A 138 6.53 7.20 -17.05
C LEU A 138 7.51 6.37 -17.89
N ALA A 139 7.64 5.08 -17.56
CA ALA A 139 8.51 4.12 -18.23
C ALA A 139 7.89 3.52 -19.50
N THR A 140 6.55 3.56 -19.65
CA THR A 140 5.86 3.03 -20.83
C THR A 140 6.22 3.86 -22.07
N PRO A 141 6.53 3.23 -23.22
CA PRO A 141 6.86 3.94 -24.45
C PRO A 141 5.70 4.74 -25.07
N ASN A 142 4.51 4.79 -24.47
CA ASN A 142 3.31 5.32 -25.11
C ASN A 142 3.17 6.83 -24.86
N ARG A 143 3.27 7.59 -25.96
CA ARG A 143 3.89 8.92 -25.99
C ARG A 143 2.92 10.09 -25.80
N ASP A 144 1.62 9.85 -26.02
CA ASP A 144 0.59 10.89 -25.96
C ASP A 144 0.17 11.27 -24.54
N PHE A 145 0.31 10.35 -23.58
CA PHE A 145 -0.04 10.59 -22.18
C PHE A 145 0.95 11.56 -21.50
N LEU A 146 2.25 11.36 -21.75
CA LEU A 146 3.33 12.12 -21.12
C LEU A 146 3.42 13.57 -21.62
N ALA A 147 3.10 13.82 -22.89
CA ALA A 147 3.14 15.16 -23.48
C ALA A 147 2.00 16.07 -23.00
N LYS A 148 0.85 15.50 -22.59
CA LYS A 148 -0.36 16.27 -22.21
C LYS A 148 -0.61 16.35 -20.71
N ASN A 149 -0.27 15.32 -19.93
CA ASN A 149 -0.54 15.30 -18.50
C ASN A 149 0.55 14.50 -17.77
N TYR A 150 1.53 15.19 -17.19
CA TYR A 150 2.42 14.55 -16.22
C TYR A 150 1.57 13.99 -15.08
N PRO A 151 1.65 12.68 -14.78
CA PRO A 151 0.95 12.15 -13.63
C PRO A 151 1.59 12.78 -12.38
N LYS A 152 0.88 13.75 -11.79
CA LYS A 152 1.26 14.33 -10.50
C LYS A 152 1.38 13.21 -9.45
N PRO A 153 2.21 13.40 -8.40
CA PRO A 153 2.26 12.45 -7.30
C PRO A 153 0.85 12.14 -6.80
N PRO A 154 0.43 10.86 -6.80
CA PRO A 154 -0.95 10.51 -6.50
C PRO A 154 -1.28 10.79 -5.03
N LEU A 155 -2.49 11.30 -4.76
CA LEU A 155 -2.89 11.69 -3.39
C LEU A 155 -2.70 10.57 -2.36
N PHE A 156 -3.01 9.32 -2.73
CA PHE A 156 -2.83 8.17 -1.85
C PHE A 156 -1.36 7.89 -1.48
N SER A 157 -0.40 8.20 -2.37
CA SER A 157 1.03 8.10 -2.02
C SER A 157 1.42 9.18 -1.02
N GLN A 158 0.96 10.41 -1.22
CA GLN A 158 1.22 11.52 -0.29
C GLN A 158 0.61 11.26 1.09
N TRP A 159 -0.60 10.69 1.16
CA TRP A 159 -1.23 10.32 2.43
C TRP A 159 -0.50 9.18 3.13
N ARG A 160 0.00 8.18 2.37
CA ARG A 160 0.86 7.14 2.92
C ARG A 160 2.14 7.75 3.48
N ASP A 161 2.80 8.64 2.75
CA ASP A 161 4.07 9.24 3.17
C ASP A 161 3.87 10.13 4.41
N GLY A 162 2.76 10.87 4.47
CA GLY A 162 2.38 11.64 5.66
C GLY A 162 1.97 10.78 6.87
N LEU A 163 1.54 9.54 6.66
CA LEU A 163 1.32 8.56 7.72
C LEU A 163 2.65 7.94 8.19
N GLU A 164 3.52 7.55 7.24
CA GLU A 164 4.83 6.95 7.52
C GLU A 164 5.84 7.93 8.12
N SER A 165 5.62 9.24 8.00
CA SER A 165 6.47 10.27 8.60
C SER A 165 6.28 10.39 10.13
N LEU A 166 5.23 9.79 10.69
CA LEU A 166 5.04 9.76 12.14
C LEU A 166 6.05 8.83 12.83
N PRO A 167 6.61 9.25 13.98
CA PRO A 167 7.54 8.41 14.74
C PRO A 167 6.96 7.03 15.08
N GLY A 168 7.71 5.97 14.75
CA GLY A 168 7.36 4.58 15.06
C GLY A 168 6.22 3.97 14.23
N VAL A 169 5.46 4.77 13.46
CA VAL A 169 4.36 4.25 12.63
C VAL A 169 4.90 3.41 11.47
N ARG A 170 5.95 3.88 10.79
CA ARG A 170 6.60 3.12 9.71
C ARG A 170 7.10 1.76 10.21
N ASP A 171 7.81 1.74 11.34
CA ASP A 171 8.38 0.51 11.90
C ASP A 171 7.27 -0.46 12.32
N GLY A 172 6.19 0.04 12.93
CA GLY A 172 5.03 -0.78 13.27
C GLY A 172 4.35 -1.38 12.04
N LEU A 173 4.17 -0.58 10.98
CA LEU A 173 3.61 -1.07 9.71
C LEU A 173 4.53 -2.08 9.03
N ASP A 174 5.86 -1.94 9.12
CA ASP A 174 6.84 -2.88 8.54
C ASP A 174 6.78 -4.29 9.13
N LEU A 175 6.29 -4.41 10.37
CA LEU A 175 6.09 -5.68 11.06
C LEU A 175 4.84 -6.43 10.57
N VAL A 176 3.75 -5.70 10.34
CA VAL A 176 2.44 -6.29 10.00
C VAL A 176 2.18 -6.39 8.49
N GLU A 177 2.75 -5.47 7.71
CA GLU A 177 2.53 -5.33 6.27
C GLU A 177 3.89 -5.06 5.59
N PRO A 178 4.62 -6.12 5.20
CA PRO A 178 5.96 -5.98 4.66
C PRO A 178 5.99 -5.57 3.18
N THR A 179 4.87 -5.63 2.44
CA THR A 179 4.90 -5.34 0.98
C THR A 179 4.96 -3.85 0.66
N GLY A 180 4.60 -2.99 1.61
CA GLY A 180 4.71 -1.53 1.49
C GLY A 180 5.97 -0.91 2.09
N ARG A 181 6.95 -1.71 2.53
CA ARG A 181 8.25 -1.23 3.04
C ARG A 181 8.92 -0.33 2.01
N VAL A 182 9.60 0.71 2.49
CA VAL A 182 10.26 1.70 1.63
C VAL A 182 11.28 1.06 0.70
N ALA A 183 12.10 0.15 1.22
CA ALA A 183 13.12 -0.51 0.42
C ALA A 183 12.51 -1.35 -0.72
N ASP A 184 11.51 -2.17 -0.43
CA ASP A 184 10.79 -2.99 -1.41
C ASP A 184 10.13 -2.11 -2.49
N ARG A 185 9.47 -1.03 -2.05
CA ARG A 185 8.85 -0.02 -2.93
C ARG A 185 9.86 0.65 -3.85
N ASN A 186 10.95 1.17 -3.29
CA ASN A 186 11.95 1.93 -4.04
C ASN A 186 12.70 1.02 -5.01
N LEU A 187 13.01 -0.22 -4.60
CA LEU A 187 13.62 -1.20 -5.48
C LEU A 187 12.70 -1.56 -6.66
N ALA A 188 11.42 -1.85 -6.39
CA ALA A 188 10.45 -2.10 -7.43
C ALA A 188 10.29 -0.88 -8.37
N GLY A 189 10.26 0.33 -7.81
CA GLY A 189 10.20 1.58 -8.57
C GLY A 189 11.41 1.75 -9.50
N LEU A 190 12.63 1.53 -8.99
CA LEU A 190 13.85 1.56 -9.79
C LEU A 190 13.79 0.55 -10.94
N LEU A 191 13.45 -0.71 -10.66
CA LEU A 191 13.32 -1.76 -11.67
C LEU A 191 12.28 -1.40 -12.76
N ILE A 192 11.20 -0.73 -12.40
CA ILE A 192 10.20 -0.26 -13.37
C ILE A 192 10.78 0.88 -14.23
N ILE A 193 11.42 1.87 -13.61
CA ILE A 193 11.92 3.07 -14.27
C ILE A 193 13.09 2.75 -15.22
N THR A 194 13.93 1.77 -14.88
CA THR A 194 15.11 1.40 -15.68
C THR A 194 14.78 0.94 -17.10
N LYS A 195 13.52 0.66 -17.42
CA LYS A 195 13.07 0.39 -18.80
C LYS A 195 13.23 1.57 -19.74
N LYS A 196 13.34 2.79 -19.21
CA LYS A 196 13.42 4.03 -20.00
C LYS A 196 14.84 4.58 -20.01
N PRO A 197 15.57 4.57 -21.14
CA PRO A 197 16.99 4.90 -21.17
C PRO A 197 17.35 6.28 -20.61
N PRO A 198 16.62 7.38 -20.91
CA PRO A 198 16.94 8.69 -20.33
C PRO A 198 16.81 8.73 -18.80
N LEU A 199 15.75 8.12 -18.25
CA LEU A 199 15.56 8.03 -16.79
C LEU A 199 16.61 7.13 -16.13
N LEU A 200 16.94 6.00 -16.78
CA LEU A 200 18.01 5.13 -16.33
C LEU A 200 19.34 5.88 -16.25
N ARG A 201 19.71 6.61 -17.30
CA ARG A 201 20.93 7.42 -17.34
C ARG A 201 20.93 8.42 -16.19
N HIS A 202 19.87 9.23 -16.09
CA HIS A 202 19.73 10.23 -15.02
C HIS A 202 19.91 9.63 -13.63
N LEU A 203 19.21 8.53 -13.32
CA LEU A 203 19.29 7.89 -12.01
C LEU A 203 20.64 7.19 -11.77
N SER A 204 21.26 6.64 -12.80
CA SER A 204 22.58 5.99 -12.67
C SER A 204 23.72 6.99 -12.46
N GLU A 205 23.54 8.23 -12.91
CA GLU A 205 24.54 9.30 -12.80
C GLU A 205 24.29 10.20 -11.57
N ASN A 206 23.06 10.22 -11.04
CA ASN A 206 22.70 11.02 -9.87
C ASN A 206 23.44 10.52 -8.61
N PRO A 207 24.14 11.39 -7.84
CA PRO A 207 24.90 10.99 -6.66
C PRO A 207 24.12 10.23 -5.59
N GLU A 208 22.82 10.50 -5.43
CA GLU A 208 21.98 9.86 -4.40
C GLU A 208 21.61 8.42 -4.78
N SER A 209 21.31 8.15 -6.05
CA SER A 209 20.91 6.83 -6.52
C SER A 209 22.06 6.02 -7.13
N LYS A 210 23.13 6.66 -7.60
CA LYS A 210 24.29 5.99 -8.21
C LYS A 210 24.86 4.82 -7.41
N PRO A 211 25.06 4.92 -6.07
CA PRO A 211 25.58 3.80 -5.28
C PRO A 211 24.72 2.53 -5.40
N ILE A 212 23.39 2.67 -5.57
CA ILE A 212 22.48 1.55 -5.76
C ILE A 212 22.80 0.79 -7.04
N PHE A 213 22.97 1.52 -8.16
CA PHE A 213 23.30 0.94 -9.47
C PHE A 213 24.66 0.25 -9.50
N GLU A 214 25.58 0.65 -8.61
CA GLU A 214 26.91 0.06 -8.51
C GLU A 214 26.91 -1.26 -7.71
N THR A 215 25.91 -1.50 -6.86
CA THR A 215 25.83 -2.72 -6.04
C THR A 215 25.73 -4.00 -6.90
N PRO A 216 26.46 -5.07 -6.57
CA PRO A 216 26.34 -6.35 -7.27
C PRO A 216 24.93 -6.95 -7.19
N VAL A 217 24.21 -6.71 -6.09
CA VAL A 217 22.85 -7.20 -5.87
C VAL A 217 21.87 -6.60 -6.86
N PHE A 218 21.90 -5.27 -7.03
CA PHE A 218 21.03 -4.59 -7.98
C PHE A 218 21.34 -4.97 -9.43
N LYS A 219 22.63 -5.08 -9.79
CA LYS A 219 23.06 -5.54 -11.13
C LYS A 219 22.55 -6.95 -11.45
N ARG A 220 22.59 -7.87 -10.49
CA ARG A 220 22.02 -9.22 -10.65
C ARG A 220 20.51 -9.19 -10.88
N LEU A 221 19.77 -8.37 -10.11
CA LEU A 221 18.33 -8.20 -10.33
C LEU A 221 18.01 -7.64 -11.71
N MET A 222 18.78 -6.65 -12.17
CA MET A 222 18.62 -6.08 -13.51
C MET A 222 18.84 -7.12 -14.63
N ALA A 223 19.70 -8.12 -14.39
CA ALA A 223 19.96 -9.21 -15.32
C ALA A 223 19.03 -10.43 -15.16
N SER A 224 18.17 -10.47 -14.14
CA SER A 224 17.28 -11.61 -13.88
C SER A 224 16.14 -11.66 -14.89
N GLU A 225 16.12 -12.71 -15.73
CA GLU A 225 15.10 -12.90 -16.77
C GLU A 225 13.68 -12.97 -16.18
N GLU A 226 13.51 -13.61 -15.02
CA GLU A 226 12.21 -13.74 -14.36
C GLU A 226 11.69 -12.39 -13.87
N VAL A 227 12.56 -11.60 -13.23
CA VAL A 227 12.24 -10.24 -12.77
C VAL A 227 11.88 -9.35 -13.98
N GLN A 228 12.64 -9.44 -15.06
CA GLN A 228 12.36 -8.68 -16.28
C GLN A 228 11.04 -9.13 -16.93
N ALA A 229 10.72 -10.42 -16.93
CA ALA A 229 9.45 -10.94 -17.46
C ALA A 229 8.24 -10.46 -16.65
N ILE A 230 8.33 -10.42 -15.32
CA ILE A 230 7.28 -9.87 -14.44
C ILE A 230 7.12 -8.37 -14.71
N ASN A 231 8.25 -7.66 -14.75
CA ASN A 231 8.25 -6.22 -14.99
C ASN A 231 7.63 -5.92 -16.37
N ALA A 232 7.99 -6.65 -17.43
CA ALA A 232 7.44 -6.47 -18.78
C ALA A 232 5.91 -6.65 -18.85
N LYS A 233 5.34 -7.51 -17.99
CA LYS A 233 3.88 -7.71 -17.89
C LYS A 233 3.14 -6.60 -17.12
N GLY A 234 3.87 -5.69 -16.46
CA GLY A 234 3.26 -4.63 -15.64
C GLY A 234 2.67 -5.12 -14.32
N ASP A 235 3.01 -6.34 -13.87
CA ASP A 235 2.48 -6.91 -12.63
C ASP A 235 3.27 -6.41 -11.42
N ARG A 236 2.92 -5.21 -10.96
CA ARG A 236 3.53 -4.52 -9.82
C ARG A 236 3.45 -5.32 -8.52
N LEU A 237 2.35 -6.05 -8.31
CA LEU A 237 2.17 -6.83 -7.09
C LEU A 237 2.99 -8.10 -7.12
N ALA A 238 3.10 -8.77 -8.28
CA ALA A 238 4.03 -9.88 -8.46
C ALA A 238 5.48 -9.43 -8.27
N LEU A 239 5.86 -8.25 -8.79
CA LEU A 239 7.21 -7.71 -8.62
C LEU A 239 7.56 -7.49 -7.15
N LEU A 240 6.68 -6.83 -6.38
CA LEU A 240 6.86 -6.60 -4.93
C LEU A 240 6.91 -7.90 -4.11
N ARG A 241 6.27 -8.97 -4.60
CA ARG A 241 6.22 -10.26 -3.91
C ARG A 241 7.28 -11.25 -4.39
N HIS A 242 8.03 -10.90 -5.44
CA HIS A 242 9.01 -11.80 -6.03
C HIS A 242 10.13 -12.12 -5.03
N PRO A 243 10.49 -13.41 -4.83
CA PRO A 243 11.49 -13.80 -3.83
C PRO A 243 12.83 -13.08 -4.01
N GLU A 244 13.32 -12.95 -5.24
CA GLU A 244 14.60 -12.27 -5.50
C GLU A 244 14.55 -10.78 -5.18
N VAL A 245 13.45 -10.11 -5.52
CA VAL A 245 13.27 -8.67 -5.25
C VAL A 245 13.22 -8.44 -3.74
N ARG A 246 12.47 -9.26 -3.00
CA ARG A 246 12.39 -9.18 -1.54
C ARG A 246 13.72 -9.49 -0.86
N ALA A 247 14.45 -10.49 -1.36
CA ALA A 247 15.77 -10.83 -0.83
C ALA A 247 16.75 -9.68 -1.02
N ALA A 248 16.75 -9.05 -2.19
CA ALA A 248 17.59 -7.89 -2.48
C ALA A 248 17.21 -6.65 -1.67
N ALA A 249 15.90 -6.38 -1.47
CA ALA A 249 15.45 -5.28 -0.63
C ALA A 249 15.84 -5.44 0.85
N LEU A 250 16.16 -6.66 1.27
CA LEU A 250 16.67 -7.00 2.60
C LEU A 250 18.19 -7.11 2.67
N ASP A 251 18.90 -7.00 1.54
CA ASP A 251 20.35 -7.13 1.50
C ASP A 251 21.01 -6.01 2.33
N PRO A 252 21.95 -6.32 3.25
CA PRO A 252 22.56 -5.32 4.13
C PRO A 252 23.30 -4.18 3.42
N THR A 253 23.79 -4.42 2.19
CA THR A 253 24.52 -3.43 1.40
C THR A 253 23.60 -2.52 0.60
N LEU A 254 22.43 -3.03 0.22
CA LEU A 254 21.48 -2.32 -0.64
C LEU A 254 20.34 -1.66 0.16
N ARG A 255 19.86 -2.31 1.22
CA ARG A 255 18.71 -1.85 2.01
C ARG A 255 18.85 -0.43 2.56
N PRO A 256 19.98 -0.01 3.19
CA PRO A 256 20.11 1.34 3.71
C PRO A 256 19.97 2.39 2.61
N LEU A 257 20.62 2.15 1.46
CA LEU A 257 20.55 3.02 0.29
C LEU A 257 19.12 3.15 -0.23
N LEU A 258 18.36 2.06 -0.25
CA LEU A 258 16.97 2.08 -0.70
C LEU A 258 16.03 2.77 0.30
N ILE A 259 16.29 2.73 1.61
CA ILE A 259 15.46 3.40 2.62
C ILE A 259 15.64 4.92 2.53
N ASP A 260 16.87 5.37 2.32
CA ASP A 260 17.22 6.80 2.28
C ASP A 260 16.89 7.45 0.92
N LEU A 261 16.57 6.64 -0.10
CA LEU A 261 16.27 7.12 -1.44
C LEU A 261 14.90 7.81 -1.53
N GLU A 262 14.89 9.08 -1.91
CA GLU A 262 13.68 9.82 -2.26
C GLU A 262 13.35 9.67 -3.76
N LEU A 263 13.02 8.45 -4.19
CA LEU A 263 12.86 8.13 -5.62
C LEU A 263 11.85 9.05 -6.34
N SER A 264 10.71 9.35 -5.71
CA SER A 264 9.71 10.26 -6.33
C SER A 264 10.30 11.64 -6.59
N ARG A 265 11.13 12.18 -5.68
CA ARG A 265 11.76 13.50 -5.85
C ARG A 265 12.76 13.48 -6.99
N LEU A 266 13.57 12.42 -7.11
CA LEU A 266 14.54 12.27 -8.19
C LEU A 266 13.84 12.17 -9.56
N VAL A 267 12.78 11.37 -9.64
CA VAL A 267 11.96 11.26 -10.86
C VAL A 267 11.32 12.61 -11.21
N ASP A 268 10.75 13.31 -10.23
CA ASP A 268 10.15 14.62 -10.44
C ASP A 268 11.18 15.67 -10.87
N GLY A 269 12.38 15.64 -10.28
CA GLY A 269 13.51 16.48 -10.68
C GLY A 269 13.92 16.25 -12.13
N PHE A 270 13.98 14.99 -12.58
CA PHE A 270 14.22 14.66 -13.98
C PHE A 270 13.13 15.22 -14.89
N LEU A 271 11.85 15.06 -14.54
CA LEU A 271 10.74 15.57 -15.35
C LEU A 271 10.73 17.11 -15.48
N LEU A 272 11.40 17.82 -14.57
CA LEU A 272 11.58 19.27 -14.61
C LEU A 272 12.91 19.70 -15.25
N SER A 273 13.79 18.75 -15.58
CA SER A 273 15.12 19.03 -16.13
C SER A 273 15.07 19.53 -17.58
N PRO A 274 16.06 20.35 -18.01
CA PRO A 274 16.18 20.76 -19.41
C PRO A 274 16.29 19.59 -20.39
N GLU A 275 16.98 18.51 -20.00
CA GLU A 275 17.12 17.29 -20.80
C GLU A 275 15.75 16.68 -21.13
N TRP A 276 14.89 16.55 -20.12
CA TRP A 276 13.56 16.02 -20.35
C TRP A 276 12.69 16.99 -21.17
N GLN A 277 12.81 18.30 -20.94
CA GLN A 277 12.10 19.29 -21.76
C GLN A 277 12.56 19.25 -23.22
N SER A 278 13.85 19.04 -23.50
CA SER A 278 14.33 18.89 -24.88
C SER A 278 13.80 17.64 -25.56
N ILE A 279 13.72 16.51 -24.85
CA ILE A 279 13.11 15.26 -25.35
C ILE A 279 11.62 15.47 -25.68
N LEU A 280 10.91 16.26 -24.88
CA LEU A 280 9.52 16.58 -25.14
C LEU A 280 9.34 17.56 -26.30
N GLU A 281 10.23 18.54 -26.44
CA GLU A 281 10.20 19.46 -27.56
C GLU A 281 10.51 18.76 -28.88
N SER A 282 11.47 17.85 -28.93
CA SER A 282 11.75 17.05 -30.13
C SER A 282 10.52 16.22 -30.51
N TYR A 283 9.88 15.56 -29.54
CA TYR A 283 8.63 14.84 -29.77
C TYR A 283 7.47 15.72 -30.25
N ARG A 284 7.33 16.95 -29.71
CA ARG A 284 6.30 17.90 -30.18
C ARG A 284 6.53 18.35 -31.62
N ARG A 285 7.79 18.42 -32.06
CA ARG A 285 8.15 18.81 -33.43
C ARG A 285 7.96 17.66 -34.42
N ASP A 286 8.35 16.45 -34.04
CA ASP A 286 8.17 15.24 -34.83
C ASP A 286 7.70 14.07 -33.97
N PRO A 287 6.39 13.79 -33.92
CA PRO A 287 5.85 12.67 -33.15
C PRO A 287 6.34 11.28 -33.63
N GLN A 288 6.95 11.19 -34.81
CA GLN A 288 7.51 9.95 -35.35
C GLN A 288 9.01 9.77 -35.06
N ASP A 289 9.70 10.78 -34.51
CA ASP A 289 11.08 10.62 -34.09
C ASP A 289 11.15 9.87 -32.74
N THR A 290 11.82 8.72 -32.76
CA THR A 290 11.86 7.76 -31.64
C THR A 290 13.27 7.48 -31.15
N LYS A 291 14.28 8.11 -31.76
CA LYS A 291 15.68 7.72 -31.58
C LYS A 291 16.22 7.95 -30.17
N GLU A 292 15.57 8.81 -29.38
CA GLU A 292 16.02 9.17 -28.02
C GLU A 292 15.05 8.71 -26.91
N LEU A 293 13.98 7.96 -27.24
CA LEU A 293 12.91 7.56 -26.30
C LEU A 293 12.78 6.04 -26.11
#